data_AF-A0A6I2R9S7-F1
#
_entry.id   AF-A0A6I2R9S7-F1
#
_cell.length_a   1.000
_cell.length_b   1.000
_cell.length_c   1.000
_cell.angle_alpha   90.00
_cell.angle_beta   90.00
_cell.angle_gamma   90.00
#
_symmetry.space_group_name_H-M   'P 1'
#
loop_
_entity.id
_entity.type
_entity.pdbx_description
1 polymer ?
#
loop_
_entity_poly.entity_id
_entity_poly.type
_entity_poly.pdbx_seq_one_letter_code
_entity_poly.pdbx_strand_id
1 'polypeptide(L)'
;MKKFEVRRFGSFWAGDLTRTDDRPALYTKNNILRFGDSTVDESVNIPWVWVGDKWISKATVLTNITWNELDAFGFTRGRPVRIDGDLYYCRCPHLDVNPDSCEFRQAVNESGQGNEFWTWQGHYFMGDRTIGMEDNKGTVHPCYWMEGMHPYLSRAEYMACSERNCFVGFRPVLERLCPKNRDLVGRDVTVWTDTWKFAGHLRETNLYDLVLDGCPDTERSDSWKEFAVVDNGRTIVDLEKVIYMG
;
A
#
# COMPACT_ATOMS: atom_id res chain seq x y z
N MET A 1 19.71 -5.17 24.01
CA MET A 1 19.65 -4.89 22.57
C MET A 1 18.24 -4.39 22.28
N LYS A 2 18.05 -3.18 21.72
CA LYS A 2 16.70 -2.67 21.43
C LYS A 2 16.08 -3.59 20.37
N LYS A 3 14.94 -4.21 20.67
CA LYS A 3 14.23 -5.16 19.79
C LYS A 3 13.47 -4.46 18.65
N PHE A 4 13.30 -3.14 18.73
CA PHE A 4 12.59 -2.33 17.76
C PHE A 4 13.08 -0.87 17.80
N GLU A 5 12.78 -0.12 16.74
CA GLU A 5 12.97 1.34 16.65
C GLU A 5 11.62 2.00 16.37
N VAL A 6 11.39 3.21 16.89
CA VAL A 6 10.23 4.02 16.56
C VAL A 6 10.71 5.29 15.87
N ARG A 7 10.15 5.59 14.71
CA ARG A 7 10.51 6.76 13.92
C ARG A 7 9.26 7.35 13.26
N ARG A 8 9.25 8.67 13.05
CA ARG A 8 8.24 9.35 12.23
C ARG A 8 8.88 9.76 10.92
N PHE A 9 8.28 9.36 9.81
CA PHE A 9 8.72 9.78 8.48
C PHE A 9 7.64 9.50 7.43
N GLY A 10 7.70 10.23 6.32
CA GLY A 10 6.75 10.13 5.23
C GLY A 10 5.34 10.60 5.57
N SER A 11 4.59 10.97 4.55
CA SER A 11 3.19 11.38 4.65
C SER A 11 2.30 10.49 3.77
N PHE A 12 1.00 10.43 4.07
CA PHE A 12 0.04 9.70 3.24
C PHE A 12 -1.12 10.62 2.85
N TRP A 13 -1.49 10.59 1.57
CA TRP A 13 -2.52 11.45 1.01
C TRP A 13 -3.55 10.65 0.21
N ALA A 14 -4.82 10.98 0.42
CA ALA A 14 -5.94 10.55 -0.41
C ALA A 14 -6.56 11.81 -1.03
N GLY A 15 -6.15 12.13 -2.26
CA GLY A 15 -6.46 13.43 -2.87
C GLY A 15 -5.75 14.57 -2.11
N ASP A 16 -6.55 15.49 -1.55
CA ASP A 16 -6.08 16.60 -0.72
C ASP A 16 -6.17 16.32 0.78
N LEU A 17 -6.74 15.17 1.16
CA LEU A 17 -6.86 14.76 2.56
C LEU A 17 -5.62 13.98 2.98
N THR A 18 -5.10 14.29 4.16
CA THR A 18 -3.96 13.59 4.76
C THR A 18 -4.30 12.97 6.10
N ARG A 19 -3.51 11.96 6.48
CA ARG A 19 -3.53 11.39 7.82
C ARG A 19 -2.98 12.43 8.80
N THR A 20 -3.60 12.55 9.97
CA THR A 20 -3.04 13.25 11.13
C THR A 20 -2.95 12.29 12.31
N ASP A 21 -2.34 12.72 13.42
CA ASP A 21 -2.29 11.89 14.63
C ASP A 21 -3.66 11.52 15.19
N ASP A 22 -4.65 12.37 15.00
CA ASP A 22 -6.00 12.14 15.51
C ASP A 22 -6.85 11.25 14.60
N ARG A 23 -6.52 11.14 13.30
CA ARG A 23 -7.37 10.42 12.34
C ARG A 23 -6.65 9.96 11.06
N PRO A 24 -7.09 8.83 10.48
CA PRO A 24 -6.69 8.43 9.13
C PRO A 24 -7.19 9.43 8.09
N ALA A 25 -6.55 9.44 6.92
CA ALA A 25 -7.12 10.04 5.73
C ALA A 25 -8.42 9.32 5.34
N LEU A 26 -9.39 10.06 4.82
CA LEU A 26 -10.67 9.48 4.35
C LEU A 26 -10.63 9.30 2.84
N TYR A 27 -10.83 8.09 2.36
CA TYR A 27 -10.96 7.86 0.93
C TYR A 27 -12.35 8.33 0.44
N THR A 28 -12.35 9.11 -0.64
CA THR A 28 -13.52 9.41 -1.45
C THR A 28 -13.29 8.90 -2.88
N LYS A 29 -14.38 8.51 -3.55
CA LYS A 29 -14.31 8.00 -4.92
C LYS A 29 -13.58 9.03 -5.81
N ASN A 30 -12.59 8.57 -6.56
CA ASN A 30 -11.67 9.35 -7.42
C ASN A 30 -10.43 9.94 -6.71
N ASN A 31 -10.22 9.71 -5.41
CA ASN A 31 -8.96 10.10 -4.79
C ASN A 31 -7.80 9.31 -5.38
N ILE A 32 -6.69 9.99 -5.64
CA ILE A 32 -5.39 9.35 -5.88
C ILE A 32 -4.75 9.12 -4.52
N LEU A 33 -4.28 7.89 -4.29
CA LEU A 33 -3.53 7.52 -3.10
C LEU A 33 -2.05 7.70 -3.35
N ARG A 34 -1.35 8.43 -2.48
CA ARG A 34 0.11 8.62 -2.59
C ARG A 34 0.80 8.64 -1.22
N PHE A 35 1.98 8.06 -1.17
CA PHE A 35 2.96 8.38 -0.14
C PHE A 35 3.73 9.63 -0.57
N GLY A 36 4.05 10.49 0.39
CA GLY A 36 4.91 11.64 0.19
C GLY A 36 6.05 11.63 1.20
N ASP A 37 6.97 12.58 1.02
CA ASP A 37 8.08 12.79 1.94
C ASP A 37 7.62 13.33 3.30
N SER A 38 8.54 13.30 4.25
CA SER A 38 8.39 13.88 5.58
C SER A 38 8.17 15.38 5.51
N THR A 39 7.19 15.87 6.26
CA THR A 39 6.86 17.28 6.38
C THR A 39 7.40 17.89 7.66
N VAL A 40 7.55 19.23 7.69
CA VAL A 40 7.88 19.98 8.91
C VAL A 40 6.79 19.87 9.98
N ASP A 41 5.53 19.71 9.56
CA ASP A 41 4.44 19.36 10.45
C ASP A 41 4.54 17.86 10.81
N GLU A 42 5.05 17.57 12.00
CA GLU A 42 5.23 16.19 12.44
C GLU A 42 3.91 15.43 12.63
N SER A 43 2.78 16.12 12.79
CA SER A 43 1.46 15.50 13.02
C SER A 43 0.97 14.73 11.78
N VAL A 44 1.44 15.13 10.60
CA VAL A 44 1.14 14.47 9.32
C VAL A 44 2.06 13.28 9.09
N ASN A 45 3.31 13.35 9.55
CA ASN A 45 4.28 12.28 9.37
C ASN A 45 3.80 10.98 10.00
N ILE A 46 3.96 9.86 9.29
CA ILE A 46 3.45 8.57 9.73
C ILE A 46 4.36 8.04 10.85
N PRO A 47 3.79 7.65 12.00
CA PRO A 47 4.56 6.98 13.04
C PRO A 47 4.77 5.51 12.68
N TRP A 48 6.02 5.07 12.66
CA TRP A 48 6.42 3.71 12.31
C TRP A 48 7.13 3.00 13.47
N VAL A 49 7.02 1.68 13.47
CA VAL A 49 7.82 0.77 14.30
C VAL A 49 8.64 -0.12 13.40
N TRP A 50 9.95 -0.05 13.49
CA TRP A 50 10.85 -1.02 12.88
C TRP A 50 10.91 -2.26 13.77
N VAL A 51 10.49 -3.40 13.25
CA VAL A 51 10.48 -4.67 13.98
C VAL A 51 10.81 -5.80 13.01
N GLY A 52 11.73 -6.67 13.41
CA GLY A 52 12.41 -7.58 12.50
C GLY A 52 13.20 -6.81 11.43
N ASP A 53 12.66 -6.74 10.23
CA ASP A 53 13.28 -6.26 8.99
C ASP A 53 12.41 -5.28 8.18
N LYS A 54 11.36 -4.75 8.80
CA LYS A 54 10.32 -3.93 8.15
C LYS A 54 9.83 -2.83 9.09
N TRP A 55 9.27 -1.78 8.49
CA TRP A 55 8.49 -0.78 9.20
C TRP A 55 7.02 -1.15 9.18
N ILE A 56 6.34 -1.08 10.32
CA ILE A 56 4.89 -1.22 10.42
C ILE A 56 4.34 0.09 10.96
N SER A 57 3.34 0.66 10.29
CA SER A 57 2.72 1.89 10.78
C SER A 57 2.03 1.64 12.12
N LYS A 58 2.27 2.53 13.08
CA LYS A 58 1.59 2.51 14.38
C LYS A 58 0.10 2.72 14.20
N ALA A 59 -0.33 3.54 13.24
CA ALA A 59 -1.74 3.86 13.03
C ALA A 59 -2.26 3.36 11.67
N THR A 60 -3.57 3.16 11.58
CA THR A 60 -4.26 3.05 10.28
C THR A 60 -4.16 4.42 9.58
N VAL A 61 -3.70 4.47 8.34
CA VAL A 61 -3.40 5.73 7.63
C VAL A 61 -4.52 6.18 6.69
N LEU A 62 -5.37 5.25 6.26
CA LEU A 62 -6.49 5.49 5.34
C LEU A 62 -7.70 4.64 5.74
N THR A 63 -8.90 5.19 5.68
CA THR A 63 -10.16 4.44 5.87
C THR A 63 -11.18 4.75 4.77
N ASN A 64 -12.35 4.12 4.86
CA ASN A 64 -13.46 4.30 3.91
C ASN A 64 -13.12 3.90 2.48
N ILE A 65 -12.23 2.91 2.34
CA ILE A 65 -11.85 2.27 1.07
C ILE A 65 -12.29 0.80 1.13
N THR A 66 -12.62 0.19 -0.02
CA THR A 66 -12.84 -1.27 -0.09
C THR A 66 -11.50 -2.00 -0.29
N TRP A 67 -11.43 -3.28 0.06
CA TRP A 67 -10.23 -4.08 -0.23
C TRP A 67 -9.95 -4.12 -1.74
N ASN A 68 -10.98 -4.29 -2.57
CA ASN A 68 -10.85 -4.31 -4.02
C ASN A 68 -10.30 -3.00 -4.59
N GLU A 69 -10.71 -1.84 -4.05
CA GLU A 69 -10.14 -0.56 -4.47
C GLU A 69 -8.69 -0.42 -4.04
N LEU A 70 -8.36 -0.83 -2.81
CA LEU A 70 -6.98 -0.80 -2.33
C LEU A 70 -6.07 -1.73 -3.16
N ASP A 71 -6.60 -2.88 -3.57
CA ASP A 71 -5.94 -3.85 -4.47
C ASP A 71 -5.72 -3.26 -5.87
N ALA A 72 -6.70 -2.53 -6.40
CA ALA A 72 -6.58 -1.83 -7.67
C ALA A 72 -5.48 -0.75 -7.64
N PHE A 73 -5.20 -0.14 -6.48
CA PHE A 73 -4.04 0.74 -6.30
C PHE A 73 -2.71 -0.02 -6.09
N GLY A 74 -2.77 -1.34 -5.92
CA GLY A 74 -1.63 -2.23 -5.72
C GLY A 74 -1.13 -2.33 -4.27
N PHE A 75 -1.84 -1.79 -3.28
CA PHE A 75 -1.36 -1.71 -1.89
C PHE A 75 -1.66 -2.94 -1.04
N THR A 76 -2.56 -3.83 -1.45
CA THR A 76 -2.90 -5.06 -0.69
C THR A 76 -1.71 -6.02 -0.63
N ARG A 77 -1.29 -6.54 -1.80
CA ARG A 77 -0.13 -7.43 -1.97
C ARG A 77 1.18 -6.67 -1.98
N GLY A 78 1.13 -5.44 -2.48
CA GLY A 78 2.17 -4.46 -2.34
C GLY A 78 2.70 -3.88 -3.64
N ARG A 79 3.21 -2.67 -3.52
CA ARG A 79 3.87 -1.94 -4.60
C ARG A 79 5.06 -1.14 -4.07
N PRO A 80 6.05 -0.86 -4.93
CA PRO A 80 7.08 0.12 -4.63
C PRO A 80 6.48 1.50 -4.30
N VAL A 81 7.08 2.19 -3.35
CA VAL A 81 6.84 3.59 -2.99
C VAL A 81 8.17 4.24 -2.63
N ARG A 82 8.29 5.55 -2.89
CA ARG A 82 9.45 6.35 -2.48
C ARG A 82 9.07 7.29 -1.35
N ILE A 83 9.88 7.31 -0.29
CA ILE A 83 9.67 8.17 0.89
C ILE A 83 11.04 8.66 1.35
N ASP A 84 11.22 9.97 1.44
CA ASP A 84 12.48 10.63 1.82
C ASP A 84 13.68 10.18 0.97
N GLY A 85 13.43 9.90 -0.31
CA GLY A 85 14.43 9.38 -1.26
C GLY A 85 14.74 7.89 -1.15
N ASP A 86 14.30 7.20 -0.09
CA ASP A 86 14.43 5.76 0.07
C ASP A 86 13.29 5.01 -0.65
N LEU A 87 13.60 3.83 -1.19
CA LEU A 87 12.63 2.97 -1.87
C LEU A 87 12.14 1.85 -0.95
N TYR A 88 10.82 1.66 -0.90
CA TYR A 88 10.17 0.65 -0.08
C TYR A 88 9.15 -0.15 -0.86
N TYR A 89 8.94 -1.41 -0.50
CA TYR A 89 7.78 -2.20 -0.91
C TYR A 89 6.70 -1.99 0.15
N CYS A 90 5.61 -1.34 -0.23
CA CYS A 90 4.51 -0.99 0.64
C CYS A 90 3.32 -1.91 0.41
N ARG A 91 2.85 -2.58 1.47
CA ARG A 91 1.75 -3.55 1.43
C ARG A 91 0.87 -3.50 2.67
N CYS A 92 -0.25 -4.22 2.65
CA CYS A 92 -0.97 -4.58 3.87
C CYS A 92 -0.13 -5.57 4.71
N PRO A 93 -0.36 -5.62 6.04
CA PRO A 93 0.24 -6.63 6.89
C PRO A 93 -0.30 -8.01 6.54
N HIS A 94 0.53 -9.02 6.75
CA HIS A 94 0.07 -10.39 6.67
C HIS A 94 -0.75 -10.75 7.91
N LEU A 95 -2.05 -10.98 7.73
CA LEU A 95 -2.98 -11.30 8.82
C LEU A 95 -3.50 -12.73 8.72
N ASP A 96 -3.52 -13.40 9.86
CA ASP A 96 -3.93 -14.80 10.00
C ASP A 96 -4.70 -15.02 11.30
N VAL A 97 -5.58 -16.02 11.30
CA VAL A 97 -6.25 -16.51 12.50
C VAL A 97 -5.23 -17.09 13.48
N ASN A 98 -4.21 -17.78 12.96
CA ASN A 98 -3.07 -18.26 13.73
C ASN A 98 -2.18 -17.08 14.17
N PRO A 99 -2.05 -16.81 15.49
CA PRO A 99 -1.20 -15.73 15.99
C PRO A 99 0.26 -15.81 15.52
N ASP A 100 0.80 -17.02 15.39
CA ASP A 100 2.20 -17.24 14.99
C ASP A 100 2.43 -16.98 13.49
N SER A 101 1.36 -16.91 12.70
CA SER A 101 1.40 -16.50 11.29
C SER A 101 0.94 -15.06 11.10
N CYS A 102 0.46 -14.37 12.14
CA CYS A 102 -0.05 -13.01 12.03
C CYS A 102 1.08 -12.00 12.28
N GLU A 103 1.54 -11.33 11.23
CA GLU A 103 2.67 -10.39 11.26
C GLU A 103 2.47 -9.28 12.28
N PHE A 104 1.23 -8.76 12.37
CA PHE A 104 0.91 -7.72 13.34
C PHE A 104 1.00 -8.24 14.78
N ARG A 105 0.43 -9.40 15.10
CA ARG A 105 0.47 -9.95 16.47
C ARG A 105 1.90 -10.30 16.90
N GLN A 106 2.74 -10.78 15.98
CA GLN A 106 4.17 -10.97 16.22
C GLN A 106 4.88 -9.65 16.55
N ALA A 107 4.64 -8.61 15.74
CA ALA A 107 5.20 -7.28 15.99
C ALA A 107 4.81 -6.72 17.36
N VAL A 108 3.57 -6.93 17.80
CA VAL A 108 3.08 -6.56 19.13
C VAL A 108 3.83 -7.31 20.23
N ASN A 109 4.04 -8.62 20.07
CA ASN A 109 4.78 -9.44 21.03
C ASN A 109 6.27 -9.06 21.13
N GLU A 110 6.88 -8.63 20.03
CA GLU A 110 8.30 -8.27 19.95
C GLU A 110 8.60 -6.83 20.39
N SER A 111 7.59 -5.96 20.42
CA SER A 111 7.73 -4.53 20.71
C SER A 111 6.92 -4.08 21.94
N GLY A 112 5.95 -3.19 21.77
CA GLY A 112 5.01 -2.76 22.80
C GLY A 112 3.69 -3.50 22.69
N GLN A 113 3.16 -4.02 23.81
CA GLN A 113 1.95 -4.85 23.84
C GLN A 113 0.64 -4.07 24.05
N GLY A 114 0.72 -2.74 24.16
CA GLY A 114 -0.41 -1.90 24.53
C GLY A 114 -0.97 -1.08 23.38
N ASN A 115 -2.25 -0.70 23.51
CA ASN A 115 -2.91 0.20 22.57
C ASN A 115 -2.27 1.59 22.56
N GLU A 116 -1.81 2.07 23.71
CA GLU A 116 -1.06 3.32 23.85
C GLU A 116 0.22 3.32 23.00
N PHE A 117 0.72 2.14 22.65
CA PHE A 117 1.80 1.98 21.69
C PHE A 117 1.26 1.86 20.27
N TRP A 118 0.45 0.86 19.93
CA TRP A 118 0.07 0.53 18.53
C TRP A 118 -1.21 1.18 18.01
N THR A 119 -1.80 2.11 18.77
CA THR A 119 -3.01 2.89 18.42
C THR A 119 -4.06 2.11 17.61
N TRP A 120 -4.29 0.85 17.99
CA TRP A 120 -5.16 -0.08 17.26
C TRP A 120 -6.63 0.09 17.67
N GLN A 121 -6.88 0.77 18.79
CA GLN A 121 -8.23 1.17 19.20
C GLN A 121 -8.60 2.42 18.43
N GLY A 122 -9.75 2.36 17.78
CA GLY A 122 -10.30 3.42 16.96
C GLY A 122 -10.47 3.03 15.50
N HIS A 123 -9.76 2.01 14.98
CA HIS A 123 -9.93 1.51 13.61
C HIS A 123 -9.49 0.05 13.49
N TYR A 124 -10.17 -0.72 12.66
CA TYR A 124 -9.65 -1.97 12.12
C TYR A 124 -8.79 -1.69 10.88
N PHE A 125 -7.98 -2.66 10.48
CA PHE A 125 -7.18 -2.61 9.27
C PHE A 125 -7.15 -3.95 8.53
N MET A 126 -6.99 -3.84 7.22
CA MET A 126 -7.08 -4.92 6.24
C MET A 126 -5.79 -5.74 6.17
N GLY A 127 -5.93 -7.06 5.92
CA GLY A 127 -4.84 -7.95 5.56
C GLY A 127 -4.53 -7.99 4.06
N ASP A 128 -3.43 -8.64 3.72
CA ASP A 128 -2.84 -8.73 2.37
C ASP A 128 -3.51 -9.73 1.41
N ARG A 129 -4.31 -10.66 1.93
CA ARG A 129 -4.86 -11.78 1.16
C ARG A 129 -6.35 -11.94 1.33
N THR A 130 -6.93 -12.61 0.35
CA THR A 130 -8.33 -13.00 0.39
C THR A 130 -8.51 -14.43 0.88
N ILE A 131 -9.67 -14.68 1.47
CA ILE A 131 -10.18 -15.98 1.92
C ILE A 131 -11.59 -16.16 1.35
N GLY A 132 -11.98 -17.39 1.05
CA GLY A 132 -13.34 -17.70 0.61
C GLY A 132 -14.22 -17.96 1.82
N MET A 133 -15.24 -17.14 2.03
CA MET A 133 -16.24 -17.34 3.09
C MET A 133 -17.59 -17.70 2.47
N GLU A 134 -18.15 -18.82 2.90
CA GLU A 134 -19.46 -19.28 2.44
C GLU A 134 -20.58 -18.57 3.22
N ASP A 135 -21.58 -18.04 2.51
CA ASP A 135 -22.78 -17.50 3.14
C ASP A 135 -23.80 -18.59 3.48
N ASN A 136 -24.89 -18.21 4.15
CA ASN A 136 -25.97 -19.14 4.52
C ASN A 136 -26.68 -19.83 3.33
N LYS A 137 -26.38 -19.42 2.09
CA LYS A 137 -26.94 -19.99 0.86
C LYS A 137 -25.92 -20.85 0.09
N GLY A 138 -24.72 -21.07 0.64
CA GLY A 138 -23.67 -21.83 -0.02
C GLY A 138 -22.85 -21.02 -1.04
N THR A 139 -23.02 -19.69 -1.09
CA THR A 139 -22.24 -18.85 -2.02
C THR A 139 -20.94 -18.45 -1.36
N VAL A 140 -19.81 -18.73 -2.02
CA VAL A 140 -18.48 -18.32 -1.56
C VAL A 140 -18.19 -16.89 -1.98
N HIS A 141 -17.93 -16.02 -1.01
CA HIS A 141 -17.57 -14.61 -1.20
C HIS A 141 -16.09 -14.40 -0.88
N PRO A 142 -15.37 -13.57 -1.67
CA PRO A 142 -14.02 -13.16 -1.30
C PRO A 142 -14.07 -12.19 -0.11
N CYS A 143 -13.42 -12.57 0.98
CA CYS A 143 -13.24 -11.78 2.19
C CYS A 143 -11.76 -11.58 2.48
N TYR A 144 -11.42 -10.73 3.44
CA TYR A 144 -10.06 -10.55 3.95
C TYR A 144 -10.06 -10.59 5.48
N TRP A 145 -8.94 -11.00 6.09
CA TRP A 145 -8.74 -10.91 7.53
C TRP A 145 -8.51 -9.46 7.95
N MET A 146 -9.03 -9.08 9.12
CA MET A 146 -8.85 -7.76 9.72
C MET A 146 -8.41 -7.87 11.17
N GLU A 147 -7.62 -6.89 11.61
CA GLU A 147 -7.24 -6.68 13.02
C GLU A 147 -7.53 -5.23 13.43
N GLY A 148 -7.46 -4.95 14.73
CA GLY A 148 -7.76 -3.68 15.36
C GLY A 148 -9.01 -3.76 16.23
N MET A 149 -9.51 -2.60 16.64
CA MET A 149 -10.70 -2.53 17.47
C MET A 149 -11.44 -1.21 17.22
N HIS A 150 -12.76 -1.27 17.10
CA HIS A 150 -13.63 -0.10 17.05
C HIS A 150 -14.86 -0.31 17.95
N PRO A 151 -15.22 0.62 18.85
CA PRO A 151 -16.37 0.45 19.77
C PRO A 151 -17.72 0.15 19.09
N TYR A 152 -17.96 0.77 17.92
CA TYR A 152 -19.20 0.60 17.15
C TYR A 152 -19.24 -0.58 16.16
N LEU A 153 -18.17 -1.36 16.02
CA LEU A 153 -18.16 -2.54 15.15
C LEU A 153 -18.06 -3.79 16.03
N SER A 154 -19.00 -4.72 15.87
CA SER A 154 -18.88 -6.05 16.51
C SER A 154 -17.55 -6.67 16.11
N ARG A 155 -16.95 -7.45 17.01
CA ARG A 155 -15.66 -8.10 16.81
C ARG A 155 -15.75 -9.11 15.65
N ALA A 156 -15.56 -8.62 14.43
CA ALA A 156 -15.51 -9.39 13.21
C ALA A 156 -14.04 -9.57 12.83
N GLU A 157 -13.65 -10.80 12.53
CA GLU A 157 -12.27 -11.13 12.15
C GLU A 157 -12.05 -10.97 10.64
N TYR A 158 -13.13 -10.86 9.86
CA TYR A 158 -13.09 -10.72 8.41
C TYR A 158 -14.20 -9.81 7.89
N MET A 159 -14.02 -9.31 6.67
CA MET A 159 -15.01 -8.52 5.94
C MET A 159 -14.95 -8.84 4.44
N ALA A 160 -16.07 -8.68 3.72
CA ALA A 160 -16.12 -8.90 2.28
C ALA A 160 -15.25 -7.88 1.53
N CYS A 161 -14.54 -8.31 0.48
CA CYS A 161 -13.61 -7.44 -0.26
C CYS A 161 -14.27 -6.25 -0.96
N SER A 162 -15.58 -6.34 -1.24
CA SER A 162 -16.41 -5.28 -1.83
C SER A 162 -17.05 -4.35 -0.80
N GLU A 163 -16.98 -4.68 0.49
CA GLU A 163 -17.61 -3.89 1.55
C GLU A 163 -16.74 -2.68 1.91
N ARG A 164 -17.40 -1.52 2.06
CA ARG A 164 -16.77 -0.27 2.48
C ARG A 164 -17.21 0.05 3.90
N ASN A 165 -16.24 0.41 4.74
CA ASN A 165 -16.51 0.82 6.11
C ASN A 165 -15.57 1.97 6.51
N CYS A 166 -16.09 3.01 7.18
CA CYS A 166 -15.27 4.14 7.63
C CYS A 166 -14.37 3.81 8.83
N PHE A 167 -14.60 2.67 9.48
CA PHE A 167 -13.82 2.18 10.63
C PHE A 167 -12.80 1.11 10.25
N VAL A 168 -12.75 0.69 8.99
CA VAL A 168 -11.80 -0.31 8.48
C VAL A 168 -10.93 0.32 7.41
N GLY A 169 -9.63 0.02 7.41
CA GLY A 169 -8.71 0.77 6.59
C GLY A 169 -7.35 0.12 6.30
N PHE A 170 -6.46 0.91 5.74
CA PHE A 170 -5.11 0.51 5.39
C PHE A 170 -4.13 0.90 6.50
N ARG A 171 -3.40 -0.09 7.03
CA ARG A 171 -2.25 0.11 7.91
C ARG A 171 -1.02 -0.42 7.16
N PRO A 172 -0.14 0.44 6.64
CA PRO A 172 0.94 0.00 5.77
C PRO A 172 2.07 -0.72 6.53
N VAL A 173 2.70 -1.64 5.81
CA VAL A 173 4.01 -2.22 6.11
C VAL A 173 4.98 -1.82 5.01
N LEU A 174 6.19 -1.39 5.37
CA LEU A 174 7.27 -1.06 4.43
C LEU A 174 8.45 -2.01 4.60
N GLU A 175 8.81 -2.69 3.52
CA GLU A 175 10.04 -3.48 3.40
C GLU A 175 11.04 -2.69 2.56
N ARG A 176 12.31 -2.58 2.98
CA ARG A 176 13.30 -1.81 2.20
C ARG A 176 13.54 -2.50 0.85
N LEU A 177 13.36 -1.77 -0.23
CA LEU A 177 13.75 -2.24 -1.56
C LEU A 177 15.15 -1.75 -1.88
N CYS A 178 16.04 -2.68 -2.21
CA CYS A 178 17.27 -2.34 -2.89
C CYS A 178 16.93 -2.04 -4.37
N PRO A 179 17.36 -0.90 -4.94
CA PRO A 179 17.20 -0.65 -6.36
C PRO A 179 17.88 -1.80 -7.14
N LYS A 180 17.09 -2.61 -7.87
CA LYS A 180 17.63 -3.70 -8.67
C LYS A 180 17.99 -3.20 -10.07
N ASN A 181 19.16 -3.66 -10.51
CA ASN A 181 19.86 -3.53 -11.80
C ASN A 181 19.23 -2.70 -12.94
N ARG A 182 20.05 -1.82 -13.48
CA ARG A 182 19.79 -0.98 -14.67
C ARG A 182 19.83 -1.75 -16.00
N ASP A 183 20.08 -3.06 -16.00
CA ASP A 183 20.20 -3.88 -17.21
C ASP A 183 19.05 -4.88 -17.31
N LEU A 184 17.86 -4.35 -17.58
CA LEU A 184 16.63 -5.12 -17.77
C LEU A 184 16.18 -5.11 -19.23
N VAL A 185 16.96 -4.51 -20.13
CA VAL A 185 16.63 -4.42 -21.55
C VAL A 185 16.54 -5.84 -22.14
N GLY A 186 15.47 -6.11 -22.89
CA GLY A 186 15.16 -7.43 -23.45
C GLY A 186 14.47 -8.39 -22.49
N ARG A 187 13.94 -7.91 -21.36
CA ARG A 187 13.17 -8.72 -20.39
C ARG A 187 11.75 -8.22 -20.22
N ASP A 188 10.87 -9.11 -19.79
CA ASP A 188 9.55 -8.72 -19.29
C ASP A 188 9.73 -8.09 -17.90
N VAL A 189 9.22 -6.86 -17.74
CA VAL A 189 9.38 -6.06 -16.54
C VAL A 189 8.03 -5.52 -16.07
N THR A 190 7.94 -5.26 -14.77
CA THR A 190 6.91 -4.38 -14.21
C THR A 190 7.52 -3.05 -13.83
N VAL A 191 7.05 -1.97 -14.44
CA VAL A 191 7.43 -0.60 -14.15
C VAL A 191 6.38 0.02 -13.22
N TRP A 192 6.85 0.63 -12.14
CA TRP A 192 6.02 1.38 -11.21
C TRP A 192 6.41 2.85 -11.23
N THR A 193 5.41 3.71 -11.33
CA THR A 193 5.54 5.14 -11.03
C THR A 193 4.89 5.43 -9.67
N ASP A 194 4.81 6.70 -9.26
CA ASP A 194 4.05 7.09 -8.07
C ASP A 194 2.56 6.80 -8.22
N THR A 195 2.02 6.79 -9.45
CA THR A 195 0.58 6.63 -9.70
C THR A 195 0.25 5.29 -10.35
N TRP A 196 1.06 4.84 -11.30
CA TRP A 196 0.70 3.78 -12.24
C TRP A 196 1.60 2.56 -12.16
N LYS A 197 1.10 1.48 -12.76
CA LYS A 197 1.81 0.21 -12.96
C LYS A 197 1.72 -0.15 -14.44
N PHE A 198 2.86 -0.48 -15.03
CA PHE A 198 2.96 -0.97 -16.40
C PHE A 198 3.64 -2.34 -16.40
N ALA A 199 3.12 -3.28 -17.18
CA ALA A 199 3.76 -4.57 -17.41
C ALA A 199 4.00 -4.72 -18.91
N GLY A 200 5.20 -5.13 -19.30
CA GLY A 200 5.55 -5.28 -20.71
C GLY A 200 7.00 -5.69 -20.93
N HIS A 201 7.36 -5.90 -22.19
CA HIS A 201 8.73 -6.25 -22.57
C HIS A 201 9.58 -4.99 -22.75
N LEU A 202 10.66 -4.84 -21.97
CA LEU A 202 11.51 -3.66 -22.03
C LEU A 202 12.37 -3.67 -23.30
N ARG A 203 12.10 -2.75 -24.22
CA ARG A 203 12.81 -2.63 -25.49
C ARG A 203 14.06 -1.79 -25.41
N GLU A 204 13.93 -0.63 -24.79
CA GLU A 204 15.00 0.34 -24.70
C GLU A 204 14.79 1.26 -23.50
N THR A 205 15.90 1.80 -23.01
CA THR A 205 15.95 2.86 -22.00
C THR A 205 16.94 3.90 -22.51
N ASN A 206 16.54 5.16 -22.54
CA ASN A 206 17.44 6.28 -22.81
C ASN A 206 17.61 7.13 -21.54
N LEU A 207 18.13 8.36 -21.65
CA LEU A 207 18.34 9.24 -20.49
C LEU A 207 17.05 9.79 -19.86
N TYR A 208 15.94 9.77 -20.61
CA TYR A 208 14.68 10.41 -20.27
C TYR A 208 13.49 9.44 -20.27
N ASP A 209 13.52 8.42 -21.12
CA ASP A 209 12.37 7.54 -21.36
C ASP A 209 12.77 6.07 -21.28
N LEU A 210 11.79 5.24 -20.92
CA LEU A 210 11.80 3.81 -21.18
C LEU A 210 10.68 3.43 -22.15
N VAL A 211 10.90 2.38 -22.94
CA VAL A 211 9.93 1.90 -23.93
C VAL A 211 9.59 0.44 -23.65
N LEU A 212 8.30 0.18 -23.44
CA LEU A 212 7.74 -1.15 -23.29
C LEU A 212 6.96 -1.54 -24.54
N ASP A 213 7.05 -2.80 -24.96
CA ASP A 213 6.03 -3.39 -25.83
C ASP A 213 4.79 -3.72 -25.00
N GLY A 214 3.63 -3.31 -25.50
CA GLY A 214 2.34 -3.48 -24.83
C GLY A 214 1.72 -2.14 -24.44
N CYS A 215 0.39 -2.08 -24.52
CA CYS A 215 -0.42 -0.94 -24.09
C CYS A 215 -0.94 -1.20 -22.67
N PRO A 216 -0.88 -0.24 -21.73
CA PRO A 216 -1.65 -0.34 -20.50
C PRO A 216 -3.15 -0.41 -20.85
N ASP A 217 -3.95 -1.04 -20.00
CA ASP A 217 -5.41 -0.91 -20.07
C ASP A 217 -5.77 0.57 -19.85
N THR A 218 -5.95 1.32 -20.95
CA THR A 218 -6.20 2.76 -20.91
C THR A 218 -7.66 3.03 -20.62
N GLU A 219 -8.06 2.90 -19.36
CA GLU A 219 -9.27 3.54 -18.83
C GLU A 219 -8.87 4.63 -17.83
N ARG A 220 -8.42 5.81 -18.31
CA ARG A 220 -8.53 7.13 -17.60
C ARG A 220 -7.83 8.27 -18.37
N SER A 221 -8.45 9.45 -18.34
CA SER A 221 -8.19 10.59 -19.24
C SER A 221 -7.01 11.52 -18.88
N ASP A 222 -6.31 11.31 -17.76
CA ASP A 222 -5.24 12.20 -17.27
C ASP A 222 -3.82 11.57 -17.30
N SER A 223 -3.65 10.48 -18.04
CA SER A 223 -2.44 9.65 -18.12
C SER A 223 -1.23 10.29 -18.82
N TRP A 224 -1.46 11.32 -19.63
CA TRP A 224 -0.47 11.90 -20.55
C TRP A 224 0.72 12.61 -19.88
N LYS A 225 0.71 12.77 -18.54
CA LYS A 225 1.80 13.40 -17.79
C LYS A 225 2.90 12.43 -17.33
N GLU A 226 2.64 11.12 -17.35
CA GLU A 226 3.59 10.10 -16.89
C GLU A 226 3.99 9.13 -18.01
N PHE A 227 3.13 8.95 -19.03
CA PHE A 227 3.41 8.07 -20.16
C PHE A 227 2.66 8.49 -21.43
N ALA A 228 3.13 7.99 -22.57
CA ALA A 228 2.46 8.09 -23.87
C ALA A 228 2.35 6.70 -24.50
N VAL A 229 1.17 6.39 -25.07
CA VAL A 229 0.97 5.22 -25.92
C VAL A 229 1.10 5.66 -27.37
N VAL A 230 1.92 4.96 -28.14
CA VAL A 230 2.17 5.26 -29.57
C VAL A 230 1.52 4.20 -30.47
N ASP A 231 1.21 4.58 -31.72
CA ASP A 231 0.38 3.83 -32.69
C ASP A 231 0.80 2.37 -32.98
N ASN A 232 2.00 1.97 -32.58
CA ASN A 232 2.52 0.60 -32.73
C ASN A 232 2.32 -0.28 -31.48
N GLY A 233 1.49 0.15 -30.52
CA GLY A 233 1.22 -0.61 -29.29
C GLY A 233 2.39 -0.59 -28.30
N ARG A 234 3.26 0.42 -28.39
CA ARG A 234 4.32 0.66 -27.40
C ARG A 234 3.89 1.71 -26.39
N THR A 235 4.42 1.56 -25.19
CA THR A 235 4.25 2.52 -24.11
C THR A 235 5.59 3.16 -23.79
N ILE A 236 5.65 4.48 -23.87
CA ILE A 236 6.81 5.30 -23.52
C ILE A 236 6.51 5.90 -22.14
N VAL A 237 7.37 5.64 -21.16
CA VAL A 237 7.21 6.14 -19.78
C VAL A 237 8.38 7.08 -19.47
N ASP A 238 8.07 8.25 -18.90
CA ASP A 238 9.07 9.19 -18.42
C ASP A 238 9.85 8.55 -17.26
N LEU A 239 11.15 8.34 -17.47
CA LEU A 239 12.06 7.67 -16.54
C LEU A 239 12.20 8.43 -15.22
N GLU A 240 11.98 9.75 -15.21
CA GLU A 240 11.97 10.55 -13.98
C GLU A 240 10.79 10.17 -13.06
N LYS A 241 9.69 9.67 -13.64
CA LYS A 241 8.50 9.23 -12.91
C LYS A 241 8.59 7.79 -12.45
N VAL A 242 9.55 7.02 -12.94
CA VAL A 242 9.75 5.63 -12.57
C VAL A 242 10.42 5.54 -11.20
N ILE A 243 9.70 4.93 -10.26
CA ILE A 243 10.22 4.68 -8.91
C ILE A 243 10.88 3.30 -8.78
N TYR A 244 10.43 2.34 -9.59
CA TYR A 244 11.00 0.99 -9.59
C TYR A 244 10.69 0.26 -10.91
N MET A 245 11.61 -0.61 -11.31
CA MET A 245 11.47 -1.52 -12.43
C MET A 245 12.11 -2.86 -12.05
N GLY A 246 11.45 -3.98 -12.34
CA GLY A 246 11.99 -5.31 -12.08
C GLY A 246 11.06 -6.43 -12.48
#